data_AF-A0A7C2W3E3-F1
#
_entry.id   AF-A0A7C2W3E3-F1
#
_cell.length_a   1.000
_cell.length_b   1.000
_cell.length_c   1.000
_cell.angle_alpha   90.00
_cell.angle_beta   90.00
_cell.angle_gamma   90.00
#
_symmetry.space_group_name_H-M   'P 1'
#
loop_
_entity.id
_entity.type
_entity.pdbx_description
1 polymer ?
#
loop_
_entity_poly.entity_id
_entity_poly.type
_entity_poly.pdbx_seq_one_letter_code
_entity_poly.pdbx_strand_id
1 'polypeptide(L)' 'MRKERGLYPIEMFAKYLNDTPKTVSEIRREIIINEKLEELFGVAISHDTVRRYLDKLVVRGVAKKRTLGRLTVYLKNG' A
#
# COMPACT_ATOMS: atom_id res chain seq x y z
N MET A 1 -19.91 -22.49 -4.85
CA MET A 1 -19.42 -21.47 -3.89
C MET A 1 -18.65 -20.42 -4.67
N ARG A 2 -19.15 -19.19 -4.78
CA ARG A 2 -18.34 -18.07 -5.31
C ARG A 2 -17.29 -17.77 -4.25
N LYS A 3 -16.00 -17.98 -4.55
CA LYS A 3 -14.92 -17.41 -3.74
C LYS A 3 -15.09 -15.89 -3.82
N GLU A 4 -15.45 -15.24 -2.71
CA GLU A 4 -15.27 -13.79 -2.60
C GLU A 4 -13.83 -13.49 -2.96
N ARG A 5 -13.61 -12.68 -4.01
CA ARG A 5 -12.27 -12.18 -4.31
C ARG A 5 -11.89 -11.27 -3.16
N GLY A 6 -10.95 -11.69 -2.33
CA GLY A 6 -10.51 -10.92 -1.15
C GLY A 6 -9.97 -9.57 -1.59
N LEU A 7 -10.74 -8.51 -1.34
CA LEU A 7 -10.22 -7.15 -1.36
C LEU A 7 -9.29 -7.02 -0.15
N TYR A 8 -8.05 -6.57 -0.37
CA TYR A 8 -7.15 -6.28 0.73
C TYR A 8 -7.73 -5.16 1.62
N PRO A 9 -7.72 -5.30 2.95
CA PRO A 9 -8.05 -4.22 3.87
C PRO A 9 -7.14 -3.01 3.62
N ILE A 10 -7.70 -1.81 3.50
CA ILE A 10 -6.93 -0.60 3.20
C ILE A 10 -6.02 -0.19 4.37
N GLU A 11 -6.45 -0.49 5.60
CA GLU A 11 -5.75 -0.23 6.86
C GLU A 11 -4.41 -0.99 6.92
N MET A 12 -4.31 -2.14 6.23
CA MET A 12 -3.06 -2.89 6.11
C MET A 12 -1.96 -2.07 5.44
N PHE A 13 -2.30 -1.32 4.39
CA PHE A 13 -1.35 -0.49 3.66
C PHE A 13 -0.88 0.72 4.47
N ALA A 14 -1.73 1.23 5.37
CA ALA A 14 -1.36 2.34 6.23
C ALA A 14 -0.24 1.96 7.23
N LYS A 15 -0.16 0.69 7.65
CA LYS A 15 0.89 0.19 8.55
C LYS A 15 2.31 0.30 7.97
N TYR A 16 2.43 0.33 6.64
CA TYR A 16 3.71 0.41 5.94
C TYR A 16 4.15 1.85 5.66
N LEU A 17 3.29 2.82 5.94
CA LEU A 17 3.61 4.23 5.85
C LEU A 17 4.17 4.73 7.18
N ASN A 18 5.13 5.64 7.09
CA ASN A 18 5.63 6.42 8.20
C ASN A 18 5.85 7.87 7.73
N ASP A 19 6.48 8.66 8.58
CA ASP A 19 6.74 10.08 8.34
C ASP A 19 7.79 10.29 7.23
N THR A 20 8.62 9.27 7.01
CA THR A 20 9.60 9.24 5.93
C THR A 20 8.93 8.90 4.60
N PRO A 21 9.14 9.69 3.53
CA PRO A 21 8.61 9.38 2.21
C PRO A 21 9.16 8.05 1.66
N LYS A 22 8.26 7.13 1.31
CA LYS A 22 8.59 5.85 0.66
C LYS A 22 7.97 5.75 -0.72
N THR A 23 8.67 5.13 -1.65
CA THR A 23 8.14 4.80 -2.98
C THR A 23 7.16 3.62 -2.90
N VAL A 24 6.30 3.51 -3.91
CA VAL A 24 5.39 2.36 -4.06
C VAL A 24 6.17 1.04 -4.10
N SER A 25 7.36 1.04 -4.71
CA SER A 25 8.24 -0.13 -4.78
C SER A 25 8.78 -0.55 -3.42
N GLU A 26 9.21 0.40 -2.59
CA GLU A 26 9.66 0.14 -1.22
C GLU A 26 8.53 -0.42 -0.37
N ILE A 27 7.36 0.22 -0.40
CA ILE A 27 6.17 -0.24 0.33
C ILE A 27 5.77 -1.64 -0.12
N ARG A 28 5.75 -1.91 -1.42
CA ARG A 28 5.46 -3.25 -1.96
C ARG A 28 6.47 -4.29 -1.46
N ARG A 29 7.76 -3.95 -1.45
CA ARG A 29 8.81 -4.85 -0.97
C ARG A 29 8.61 -5.20 0.50
N GLU A 30 8.33 -4.20 1.34
CA GLU A 30 8.03 -4.42 2.76
C GLU A 30 6.82 -5.32 2.94
N ILE A 31 5.73 -5.10 2.21
CA ILE A 31 4.53 -5.94 2.28
C ILE A 31 4.84 -7.40 1.90
N ILE A 32 5.60 -7.62 0.82
CA ILE A 32 5.96 -8.97 0.36
C ILE A 32 6.80 -9.69 1.43
N ILE A 33 7.74 -8.99 2.06
CA ILE A 33 8.60 -9.56 3.11
C ILE A 33 7.80 -9.90 4.37
N ASN A 34 6.86 -9.04 4.77
CA ASN A 34 6.25 -9.13 6.10
C ASN A 34 4.94 -9.95 6.15
N GLU A 35 4.16 -10.01 5.07
CA GLU A 35 2.75 -10.46 5.19
C GLU A 35 2.42 -11.72 4.42
N LYS A 36 3.30 -12.24 3.55
CA LYS A 36 3.00 -13.39 2.69
C LYS A 36 1.61 -13.27 2.03
N LEU A 37 1.23 -12.05 1.59
CA LEU A 37 -0.14 -11.75 1.16
C LEU A 37 -0.64 -12.64 0.03
N GLU A 38 0.26 -13.15 -0.79
CA GLU A 38 -0.06 -14.12 -1.82
C GLU A 38 -0.60 -15.43 -1.24
N GLU A 39 -0.05 -15.92 -0.12
CA GLU A 39 -0.55 -17.09 0.60
C GLU A 39 -1.91 -16.81 1.25
N LEU A 40 -2.10 -15.62 1.84
CA LEU A 40 -3.33 -15.27 2.57
C LEU A 40 -4.53 -14.98 1.66
N PHE A 41 -4.30 -14.33 0.53
CA PHE A 41 -5.38 -13.87 -0.35
C PHE A 41 -5.42 -14.61 -1.69
N GLY A 42 -4.48 -15.53 -1.93
CA GLY A 42 -4.38 -16.31 -3.17
C GLY A 42 -4.08 -15.44 -4.40
N VAL A 43 -3.57 -14.23 -4.20
CA VAL A 43 -3.32 -13.23 -5.24
C VAL A 43 -1.99 -12.53 -4.95
N ALA A 44 -1.10 -12.50 -5.94
CA ALA A 44 0.14 -11.75 -5.86
C ALA A 44 -0.14 -10.24 -5.78
N ILE A 45 0.54 -9.56 -4.87
CA ILE A 45 0.39 -8.11 -4.75
C ILE A 45 1.18 -7.37 -5.84
N SER A 46 0.44 -6.84 -6.81
CA SER A 46 1.02 -6.08 -7.91
C SER A 46 1.33 -4.64 -7.49
N HIS A 47 2.27 -4.00 -8.20
CA HIS A 47 2.60 -2.58 -8.01
C HIS A 47 1.36 -1.68 -8.13
N ASP A 48 0.48 -1.95 -9.10
CA ASP A 48 -0.75 -1.16 -9.31
C ASP A 48 -1.79 -1.36 -8.22
N THR A 49 -1.83 -2.55 -7.61
CA THR A 49 -2.65 -2.79 -6.43
C THR A 49 -2.19 -1.92 -5.28
N VAL A 50 -0.88 -1.94 -4.96
CA VAL A 50 -0.32 -1.08 -3.91
C VAL A 50 -0.60 0.39 -4.21
N ARG A 51 -0.31 0.84 -5.42
CA ARG A 51 -0.56 2.24 -5.84
C ARG A 51 -2.02 2.64 -5.64
N ARG A 52 -2.98 1.80 -6.07
CA ARG A 52 -4.41 2.09 -5.90
C ARG A 52 -4.81 2.21 -4.43
N TYR A 53 -4.31 1.35 -3.55
CA TYR A 53 -4.62 1.44 -2.12
C TYR A 53 -3.96 2.66 -1.46
N LEU A 54 -2.73 3.01 -1.85
CA LEU A 54 -2.07 4.23 -1.39
C LEU A 54 -2.80 5.49 -1.86
N ASP A 55 -3.27 5.54 -3.10
CA ASP A 55 -4.08 6.66 -3.59
C ASP A 55 -5.40 6.78 -2.81
N LYS A 56 -6.05 5.67 -2.44
CA LYS A 56 -7.23 5.70 -1.55
C LYS A 56 -6.89 6.28 -0.17
N LEU A 57 -5.74 5.95 0.41
CA LEU A 57 -5.29 6.54 1.68
C LEU A 57 -5.04 8.05 1.57
N VAL A 58 -4.52 8.51 0.42
CA VAL A 58 -4.36 9.94 0.13
C VAL A 58 -5.72 10.63 0.00
N VAL A 59 -6.66 10.04 -0.73
CA VAL A 59 -8.03 10.57 -0.88
C VAL A 59 -8.76 10.65 0.47
N ARG A 60 -8.54 9.66 1.36
CA ARG A 60 -9.07 9.67 2.73
C ARG A 60 -8.35 10.64 3.67
N GLY A 61 -7.31 11.33 3.21
CA GLY A 61 -6.52 12.26 4.01
C GLY A 61 -5.62 11.60 5.06
N VAL A 62 -5.42 10.27 5.01
CA VAL A 62 -4.52 9.54 5.90
C VAL A 62 -3.06 9.75 5.49
N ALA A 63 -2.81 9.77 4.19
CA ALA A 63 -1.48 9.89 3.60
C ALA A 63 -1.35 11.15 2.73
N LYS A 64 -0.11 11.56 2.47
CA LYS A 64 0.25 12.55 1.45
C LYS A 64 1.16 11.89 0.41
N LYS A 65 1.17 12.46 -0.80
CA LYS A 65 2.10 12.07 -1.87
C LYS A 65 2.93 13.27 -2.32
N ARG A 66 4.20 13.02 -2.63
CA ARG A 66 5.14 14.02 -3.13
C ARG A 66 5.92 13.46 -4.32
N THR A 67 6.28 14.33 -5.26
CA THR A 67 7.13 13.96 -6.41
C THR A 67 8.29 14.94 -6.49
N LEU A 68 9.51 14.46 -6.23
CA LEU A 68 10.78 15.19 -6.42
C LEU A 68 11.73 14.45 -7.38
N GLY A 69 11.17 13.52 -8.16
CA GLY A 69 11.86 12.59 -9.03
C GLY A 69 11.09 11.29 -9.09
N ARG A 70 10.95 10.62 -7.95
CA ARG A 70 10.11 9.42 -7.78
C ARG A 70 8.86 9.78 -6.97
N LEU A 71 7.72 9.18 -7.30
CA LEU A 71 6.50 9.32 -6.50
C LEU A 71 6.72 8.62 -5.16
N THR A 72 6.63 9.39 -4.07
CA THR A 72 6.70 8.90 -2.70
C THR A 72 5.41 9.19 -1.94
N VAL A 73 5.11 8.35 -0.97
CA VAL A 73 3.93 8.39 -0.11
C VAL A 73 4.37 8.31 1.36
N TYR A 74 3.74 9.09 2.22
CA TYR A 74 4.04 9.21 3.65
C TYR A 74 2.77 9.56 4.45
N LEU A 75 2.81 9.38 5.77
CA LEU A 75 1.70 9.74 6.65
C LEU A 75 1.48 11.27 6.65
N LYS A 76 0.21 11.70 6.69
CA LYS A 76 -0.13 13.14 6.66
C LYS A 76 0.36 13.91 7.89
N ASN A 77 0.37 13.24 9.04
CA ASN A 77 0.69 13.78 10.37
C ASN A 77 2.14 13.48 10.79
N GLY A 78 2.95 12.99 9.86
CA GLY A 78 4.38 12.75 9.99
C GLY A 78 5.23 13.87 9.42
#